data_AF-A0A2G7GQF1-F1
#
_entry.id   AF-A0A2G7GQF1-F1
#
_cell.length_a   1.000
_cell.length_b   1.000
_cell.length_c   1.000
_cell.angle_alpha   90.00
_cell.angle_beta   90.00
_cell.angle_gamma   90.00
#
_symmetry.space_group_name_H-M   'P 1'
#
loop_
_entity.id
_entity.type
_entity.pdbx_description
1 polymer ?
#
loop_
_entity_poly.entity_id
_entity_poly.type
_entity_poly.pdbx_seq_one_letter_code
_entity_poly.pdbx_strand_id
1 'polypeptide(L)'
;MIDSLTLSLQQREAQQLVEPTGWARVDRNIDKIVQALANAKNEEDYQAVGLLCREAIISLAQAVYDPNLHPSLDEVNPSKTDAKRMLEDYIATQLLGGSNESLRKYVKDAYQLTVTLQHKRNANFRETALCVEATRSLVNAIAIISGQRDPYIDF
;
A
#
# COMPACT_ATOMS: atom_id res chain seq x y z
N MET A 1 37.14 -5.53 -5.82
CA MET A 1 36.33 -6.32 -4.87
C MET A 1 35.58 -5.29 -4.04
N ILE A 2 34.28 -5.08 -4.28
CA ILE A 2 33.50 -4.11 -3.50
C ILE A 2 33.33 -4.70 -2.11
N ASP A 3 33.82 -3.98 -1.09
CA ASP A 3 33.85 -4.47 0.29
C ASP A 3 32.43 -4.53 0.86
N SER A 4 32.15 -5.50 1.73
CA SER A 4 30.81 -5.85 2.25
C SER A 4 30.08 -4.66 2.92
N LEU A 5 30.84 -3.73 3.48
CA LEU A 5 30.36 -2.46 4.03
C LEU A 5 29.78 -1.55 2.94
N THR A 6 30.42 -1.47 1.78
CA THR A 6 29.94 -0.69 0.65
C THR A 6 28.65 -1.28 0.08
N LEU A 7 28.56 -2.62 0.01
CA LEU A 7 27.37 -3.32 -0.47
C LEU A 7 26.18 -3.11 0.47
N SER A 8 26.42 -3.19 1.78
CA SER A 8 25.38 -2.97 2.80
C SER A 8 24.94 -1.50 2.89
N LEU A 9 25.83 -0.55 2.66
CA LEU A 9 25.48 0.88 2.54
C LEU A 9 24.65 1.14 1.28
N GLN A 10 25.04 0.60 0.13
CA GLN A 10 24.23 0.72 -1.10
C GLN A 10 22.86 0.04 -0.97
N GLN A 11 22.77 -1.10 -0.27
CA GLN A 11 21.50 -1.74 0.02
C GLN A 11 20.63 -0.92 0.98
N ARG A 12 21.23 -0.25 1.97
CA ARG A 12 20.53 0.68 2.87
C ARG A 12 20.07 1.93 2.13
N GLU A 13 20.91 2.54 1.31
CA GLU A 13 20.56 3.71 0.48
C GLU A 13 19.45 3.37 -0.52
N ALA A 14 19.49 2.20 -1.15
CA ALA A 14 18.43 1.72 -2.03
C ALA A 14 17.12 1.42 -1.29
N GLN A 15 17.19 0.96 -0.02
CA GLN A 15 16.03 0.84 0.86
C GLN A 15 15.50 2.21 1.33
N GLN A 16 16.36 3.22 1.42
CA GLN A 16 16.04 4.59 1.82
C GLN A 16 15.35 5.43 0.74
N LEU A 17 15.26 4.95 -0.51
CA LEU A 17 14.69 5.72 -1.63
C LEU A 17 13.17 5.90 -1.55
N VAL A 18 12.45 5.15 -0.70
CA VAL A 18 11.03 5.41 -0.48
C VAL A 18 10.91 6.25 0.78
N GLU A 19 10.74 7.56 0.59
CA GLU A 19 10.44 8.44 1.70
C GLU A 19 9.23 7.91 2.49
N PRO A 20 9.21 8.01 3.82
CA PRO A 20 8.02 7.65 4.61
C PRO A 20 6.79 8.38 4.11
N THR A 21 5.63 7.74 4.14
CA THR A 21 4.36 8.39 3.81
C THR A 21 3.98 9.45 4.84
N GLY A 22 4.57 9.46 6.03
CA GLY A 22 4.15 10.34 7.12
C GLY A 22 2.97 9.79 7.91
N TRP A 23 2.27 8.76 7.38
CA TRP A 23 1.34 7.96 8.16
C TRP A 23 2.09 6.86 8.91
N ALA A 24 2.51 7.17 10.14
CA ALA A 24 3.39 6.31 10.94
C ALA A 24 2.95 4.83 11.04
N ARG A 25 1.64 4.53 11.02
CA ARG A 25 1.16 3.14 11.03
C ARG A 25 1.36 2.44 9.68
N VAL A 26 1.13 3.14 8.58
CA VAL A 26 1.38 2.64 7.22
C VAL A 26 2.86 2.34 7.04
N ASP A 27 3.72 3.30 7.41
CA ASP A 27 5.17 3.18 7.28
C ASP A 27 5.72 1.96 8.05
N ARG A 28 5.32 1.82 9.33
CA ARG A 28 5.70 0.64 10.12
C ARG A 28 5.21 -0.68 9.54
N ASN A 29 4.04 -0.71 8.90
CA ASN A 29 3.55 -1.93 8.27
C ASN A 29 4.36 -2.26 7.01
N ILE A 30 4.73 -1.26 6.21
CA ILE A 30 5.58 -1.45 5.03
C ILE A 30 6.96 -2.00 5.44
N ASP A 31 7.58 -1.45 6.48
CA ASP A 31 8.85 -1.96 7.00
C ASP A 31 8.74 -3.44 7.42
N LYS A 32 7.68 -3.79 8.15
CA LYS A 32 7.41 -5.18 8.56
C LYS A 32 7.21 -6.11 7.36
N ILE A 33 6.49 -5.66 6.33
CA ILE A 33 6.26 -6.44 5.11
C ILE A 33 7.59 -6.75 4.42
N VAL A 34 8.44 -5.73 4.25
CA VAL A 34 9.76 -5.89 3.61
C VAL A 34 10.64 -6.86 4.39
N GLN A 35 10.70 -6.70 5.72
CA GLN A 35 11.46 -7.60 6.58
C GLN A 35 10.91 -9.02 6.56
N ALA A 36 9.59 -9.21 6.58
CA ALA A 36 8.96 -10.53 6.56
C ALA A 36 9.22 -11.24 5.22
N LEU A 37 9.05 -10.54 4.08
CA LEU A 37 9.30 -11.13 2.76
C LEU A 37 10.77 -11.54 2.59
N ALA A 38 11.72 -10.75 3.08
CA ALA A 38 13.15 -11.07 3.01
C ALA A 38 13.53 -12.34 3.78
N ASN A 39 12.75 -12.69 4.81
CA ASN A 39 13.00 -13.85 5.66
C ASN A 39 12.11 -15.06 5.35
N ALA A 40 11.11 -14.91 4.47
CA ALA A 40 10.13 -15.94 4.17
C ALA A 40 10.75 -17.11 3.37
N LYS A 41 10.46 -18.35 3.79
CA LYS A 41 11.03 -19.57 3.19
C LYS A 41 9.98 -20.59 2.78
N ASN A 42 8.82 -20.57 3.40
CA ASN A 42 7.76 -21.56 3.22
C ASN A 42 6.38 -20.90 3.07
N GLU A 43 5.36 -21.73 2.84
CA GLU A 43 3.99 -21.29 2.59
C GLU A 43 3.39 -20.52 3.78
N GLU A 44 3.70 -20.93 5.02
CA GLU A 44 3.25 -20.26 6.24
C GLU A 44 3.84 -18.84 6.34
N ASP A 45 5.13 -18.68 6.03
CA ASP A 45 5.78 -17.36 5.99
C ASP A 45 5.14 -16.48 4.91
N TYR A 46 4.87 -17.04 3.73
CA TYR A 46 4.22 -16.32 2.63
C TYR A 46 2.81 -15.86 2.98
N GLN A 47 2.04 -16.68 3.68
CA GLN A 47 0.73 -16.29 4.22
C GLN A 47 0.86 -15.16 5.26
N ALA A 48 1.84 -15.25 6.16
CA ALA A 48 2.09 -14.20 7.15
C ALA A 48 2.42 -12.85 6.51
N VAL A 49 3.20 -12.83 5.43
CA VAL A 49 3.46 -11.62 4.63
C VAL A 49 2.15 -11.08 4.01
N GLY A 50 1.28 -11.96 3.50
CA GLY A 50 -0.04 -11.57 2.99
C GLY A 50 -0.92 -10.90 4.06
N LEU A 51 -0.92 -11.43 5.29
CA LEU A 51 -1.64 -10.82 6.42
C LEU A 51 -1.10 -9.42 6.76
N LEU A 52 0.22 -9.23 6.71
CA LEU A 52 0.83 -7.90 6.90
C LEU A 52 0.42 -6.93 5.78
N CYS A 53 0.36 -7.39 4.52
CA CYS A 53 -0.14 -6.58 3.40
C CYS A 53 -1.58 -6.11 3.64
N ARG A 54 -2.45 -6.99 4.12
CA ARG A 54 -3.83 -6.62 4.48
C ARG A 54 -3.88 -5.54 5.56
N GLU A 55 -3.07 -5.68 6.60
CA GLU A 55 -2.98 -4.72 7.70
C GLU A 55 -2.44 -3.36 7.25
N ALA A 56 -1.47 -3.34 6.32
CA ALA A 56 -1.01 -2.10 5.67
C ALA A 56 -2.15 -1.39 4.93
N ILE A 57 -2.97 -2.12 4.17
CA ILE A 57 -4.06 -1.55 3.38
C ILE A 57 -5.19 -1.04 4.29
N ILE A 58 -5.53 -1.76 5.35
CA ILE A 58 -6.49 -1.27 6.36
C ILE A 58 -5.96 0.03 7.00
N SER A 59 -4.68 0.05 7.34
CA SER A 59 -4.05 1.25 7.93
C SER A 59 -4.03 2.43 6.96
N LEU A 60 -3.79 2.17 5.67
CA LEU A 60 -3.83 3.19 4.62
C LEU A 60 -5.25 3.75 4.47
N ALA A 61 -6.25 2.87 4.37
CA ALA A 61 -7.65 3.26 4.24
C ALA A 61 -8.10 4.13 5.43
N GLN A 62 -7.75 3.73 6.65
CA GLN A 62 -8.03 4.50 7.86
C GLN A 62 -7.31 5.86 7.90
N ALA A 63 -6.13 5.97 7.28
CA ALA A 63 -5.35 7.20 7.28
C ALA A 63 -5.93 8.27 6.33
N VAL A 64 -6.55 7.85 5.23
CA VAL A 64 -7.07 8.78 4.21
C VAL A 64 -8.57 8.99 4.24
N TYR A 65 -9.33 8.05 4.82
CA TYR A 65 -10.79 8.13 4.83
C TYR A 65 -11.31 9.02 5.96
N ASP A 66 -11.93 10.14 5.58
CA ASP A 66 -12.83 10.94 6.41
C ASP A 66 -14.30 10.78 5.96
N PRO A 67 -15.21 10.27 6.81
CA PRO A 67 -16.63 10.09 6.46
C PRO A 67 -17.38 11.39 6.17
N ASN A 68 -16.87 12.55 6.59
CA ASN A 68 -17.48 13.85 6.27
C ASN A 68 -17.10 14.35 4.88
N LEU A 69 -15.98 13.86 4.33
CA LEU A 69 -15.45 14.28 3.04
C LEU A 69 -15.69 13.22 1.95
N HIS A 70 -15.77 11.94 2.32
CA HIS A 70 -15.89 10.82 1.40
C HIS A 70 -17.25 10.13 1.55
N PRO A 71 -18.27 10.58 0.81
CA PRO A 71 -19.59 9.96 0.87
C PRO A 71 -19.54 8.53 0.31
N SER A 72 -20.32 7.64 0.93
CA SER A 72 -20.46 6.26 0.48
C SER A 72 -21.06 6.18 -0.92
N LEU A 73 -20.42 5.42 -1.80
CA LEU A 73 -20.90 5.17 -3.16
C LEU A 73 -22.11 4.23 -3.22
N ASP A 74 -22.28 3.37 -2.21
CA ASP A 74 -23.33 2.34 -2.15
C ASP A 74 -24.35 2.58 -1.03
N GLU A 75 -24.35 3.78 -0.43
CA GLU A 75 -25.15 4.18 0.74
C GLU A 75 -24.88 3.34 2.00
N VAL A 76 -23.82 2.51 2.01
CA VAL A 76 -23.38 1.73 3.16
C VAL A 76 -22.15 2.38 3.78
N ASN A 77 -22.28 2.78 5.05
CA ASN A 77 -21.14 3.29 5.80
C ASN A 77 -20.10 2.19 6.04
N PRO A 78 -18.82 2.41 5.66
CA PRO A 78 -17.77 1.43 5.88
C PRO A 78 -17.55 1.15 7.37
N SER A 79 -17.35 -0.13 7.72
CA SER A 79 -16.85 -0.50 9.04
C SER A 79 -15.39 -0.04 9.22
N LYS A 80 -14.90 0.02 10.46
CA LYS A 80 -13.51 0.45 10.76
C LYS A 80 -12.43 -0.34 10.01
N THR A 81 -12.72 -1.54 9.53
CA THR A 81 -11.78 -2.40 8.81
C THR A 81 -12.20 -2.69 7.37
N ASP A 82 -13.25 -2.02 6.87
CA ASP A 82 -13.71 -2.14 5.49
C ASP A 82 -12.86 -1.26 4.57
N ALA A 83 -11.62 -1.68 4.38
CA ALA A 83 -10.64 -0.94 3.57
C ALA A 83 -11.09 -0.75 2.12
N LYS A 84 -11.88 -1.69 1.58
CA LYS A 84 -12.39 -1.61 0.21
C LYS A 84 -13.25 -0.36 0.04
N ARG A 85 -14.32 -0.25 0.83
CA ARG A 85 -15.26 0.87 0.73
C ARG A 85 -14.58 2.19 1.05
N MET A 86 -13.80 2.23 2.13
CA MET A 86 -13.04 3.43 2.51
C MET A 86 -12.15 3.96 1.38
N LEU A 87 -11.40 3.09 0.70
CA LEU A 87 -10.56 3.50 -0.42
C LEU A 87 -11.38 3.83 -1.66
N GLU A 88 -12.45 3.09 -1.97
CA GLU A 88 -13.30 3.39 -3.12
C GLU A 88 -13.98 4.76 -2.98
N ASP A 89 -14.51 5.09 -1.80
CA ASP A 89 -15.15 6.39 -1.50
C ASP A 89 -14.12 7.54 -1.54
N TYR A 90 -12.92 7.32 -0.96
CA TYR A 90 -11.81 8.27 -1.02
C TYR A 90 -11.39 8.56 -2.47
N ILE A 91 -11.11 7.50 -3.24
CA ILE A 91 -10.66 7.60 -4.64
C ILE A 91 -11.73 8.30 -5.50
N ALA A 92 -13.01 7.97 -5.31
CA ALA A 92 -14.09 8.59 -6.06
C ALA A 92 -14.19 10.10 -5.80
N THR A 93 -13.93 10.52 -4.57
CA THR A 93 -13.95 11.93 -4.17
C THR A 93 -12.72 12.70 -4.67
N GLN A 94 -11.52 12.13 -4.53
CA GLN A 94 -10.29 12.84 -4.91
C GLN A 94 -10.07 12.87 -6.43
N LEU A 95 -10.52 11.82 -7.13
CA LEU A 95 -10.31 11.66 -8.57
C LEU A 95 -11.62 11.83 -9.35
N LEU A 96 -12.30 12.95 -9.16
CA LEU A 96 -13.53 13.29 -9.89
C LEU A 96 -13.27 13.54 -11.38
N GLY A 97 -14.32 13.44 -12.19
CA GLY A 97 -14.28 13.74 -13.62
C GLY A 97 -13.74 12.61 -14.50
N GLY A 98 -14.06 12.67 -15.80
CA GLY A 98 -13.69 11.63 -16.78
C GLY A 98 -12.19 11.53 -17.04
N SER A 99 -11.45 12.65 -16.95
CA SER A 99 -10.00 12.69 -17.18
C SER A 99 -9.19 11.81 -16.22
N ASN A 100 -9.75 11.48 -15.05
CA ASN A 100 -9.10 10.66 -14.03
C ASN A 100 -9.48 9.17 -14.10
N GLU A 101 -10.20 8.72 -15.13
CA GLU A 101 -10.68 7.34 -15.25
C GLU A 101 -9.54 6.30 -15.19
N SER A 102 -8.46 6.54 -15.94
CA SER A 102 -7.30 5.65 -15.96
C SER A 102 -6.62 5.54 -14.60
N LEU A 103 -6.54 6.65 -13.86
CA LEU A 103 -5.99 6.68 -12.51
C LEU A 103 -6.87 5.89 -11.54
N ARG A 104 -8.20 6.10 -11.57
CA ARG A 104 -9.13 5.31 -10.75
C ARG A 104 -9.02 3.82 -11.05
N LYS A 105 -8.90 3.45 -12.33
CA LYS A 105 -8.71 2.05 -12.75
C LYS A 105 -7.41 1.47 -12.19
N TYR A 106 -6.30 2.17 -12.35
CA TYR A 106 -4.99 1.72 -11.85
C TYR A 106 -5.01 1.44 -10.34
N VAL A 107 -5.51 2.38 -9.54
CA VAL A 107 -5.54 2.24 -8.07
C VAL A 107 -6.47 1.09 -7.64
N LYS A 108 -7.63 0.95 -8.29
CA LYS A 108 -8.56 -0.17 -8.04
C LYS A 108 -7.96 -1.53 -8.41
N ASP A 109 -7.30 -1.62 -9.57
CA ASP A 109 -6.66 -2.84 -10.03
C ASP A 109 -5.48 -3.23 -9.11
N ALA A 110 -4.70 -2.25 -8.63
CA ALA A 110 -3.65 -2.47 -7.63
C ALA A 110 -4.23 -3.02 -6.32
N TYR A 111 -5.29 -2.40 -5.78
CA TYR A 111 -6.00 -2.92 -4.61
C TYR A 111 -6.51 -4.35 -4.84
N GLN A 112 -7.15 -4.61 -5.98
CA GLN A 112 -7.70 -5.94 -6.28
C GLN A 112 -6.62 -7.02 -6.31
N LEU A 113 -5.43 -6.73 -6.86
CA LEU A 113 -4.31 -7.66 -6.89
C LEU A 113 -3.85 -8.04 -5.48
N THR A 114 -3.81 -7.09 -4.53
CA THR A 114 -3.45 -7.39 -3.14
C THR A 114 -4.47 -8.35 -2.49
N VAL A 115 -5.77 -8.12 -2.68
CA VAL A 115 -6.85 -8.95 -2.12
C VAL A 115 -6.82 -10.36 -2.70
N THR A 116 -6.66 -10.48 -4.02
CA THR A 116 -6.61 -11.79 -4.70
C THR A 116 -5.49 -12.67 -4.16
N LEU A 117 -4.33 -12.09 -3.86
CA LEU A 117 -3.17 -12.83 -3.38
C LEU A 117 -3.24 -13.11 -1.87
N GLN A 118 -3.90 -12.27 -1.07
CA GLN A 118 -4.12 -12.50 0.37
C GLN A 118 -4.97 -13.76 0.67
N HIS A 119 -5.84 -14.17 -0.25
CA HIS A 119 -6.72 -15.33 -0.06
C HIS A 119 -6.12 -16.65 -0.55
N LYS A 120 -4.90 -16.64 -1.12
CA LYS A 120 -4.26 -17.87 -1.61
C LYS A 120 -3.63 -18.65 -0.46
N ARG A 121 -4.20 -19.83 -0.18
CA ARG A 121 -3.69 -20.77 0.85
C ARG A 121 -2.32 -21.36 0.52
N ASN A 122 -1.98 -21.54 -0.75
CA ASN A 122 -0.69 -22.12 -1.16
C ASN A 122 0.14 -21.07 -1.91
N ALA A 123 0.21 -19.86 -1.36
CA ALA A 123 0.96 -18.78 -1.97
C ALA A 123 2.45 -19.16 -2.05
N ASN A 124 3.06 -18.96 -3.21
CA ASN A 124 4.51 -19.09 -3.37
C ASN A 124 5.21 -17.73 -3.32
N PHE A 125 6.55 -17.74 -3.27
CA PHE A 125 7.36 -16.53 -3.21
C PHE A 125 6.98 -15.47 -4.26
N ARG A 126 6.76 -15.87 -5.53
CA ARG A 126 6.47 -14.89 -6.60
C ARG A 126 5.12 -14.23 -6.40
N GLU A 127 4.12 -15.01 -5.99
CA GLU A 127 2.78 -14.50 -5.68
C GLU A 127 2.83 -13.54 -4.49
N THR A 128 3.54 -13.90 -3.43
CA THR A 128 3.70 -13.04 -2.27
C THR A 128 4.48 -11.77 -2.60
N ALA A 129 5.57 -11.87 -3.36
CA ALA A 129 6.34 -10.71 -3.81
C ALA A 129 5.49 -9.75 -4.66
N LEU A 130 4.64 -10.29 -5.56
CA LEU A 130 3.68 -9.47 -6.33
C LEU A 130 2.64 -8.80 -5.43
N CYS A 131 2.18 -9.48 -4.36
CA CYS A 131 1.26 -8.89 -3.38
C CYS A 131 1.92 -7.73 -2.63
N VAL A 132 3.18 -7.89 -2.21
CA VAL A 132 3.96 -6.83 -1.57
C VAL A 132 4.14 -5.64 -2.51
N GLU A 133 4.49 -5.89 -3.77
CA GLU A 133 4.67 -4.81 -4.75
C GLU A 133 3.36 -4.07 -5.04
N ALA A 134 2.25 -4.79 -5.20
CA ALA A 134 0.93 -4.19 -5.37
C ALA A 134 0.54 -3.34 -4.15
N THR A 135 0.87 -3.80 -2.94
CA THR A 135 0.62 -3.06 -1.69
C THR A 135 1.43 -1.77 -1.65
N ARG A 136 2.73 -1.82 -1.98
CA ARG A 136 3.60 -0.64 -2.02
C ARG A 136 3.17 0.35 -3.11
N SER A 137 2.82 -0.15 -4.29
CA SER A 137 2.28 0.64 -5.39
C SER A 137 1.01 1.38 -4.99
N LEU A 138 0.07 0.69 -4.33
CA LEU A 138 -1.17 1.30 -3.83
C LEU A 138 -0.87 2.38 -2.79
N VAL A 139 -0.03 2.09 -1.79
CA VAL A 139 0.36 3.06 -0.75
C VAL A 139 0.99 4.31 -1.36
N ASN A 140 1.92 4.13 -2.31
CA ASN A 140 2.60 5.25 -2.95
C ASN A 140 1.63 6.07 -3.83
N ALA A 141 0.76 5.41 -4.60
CA ALA A 141 -0.24 6.09 -5.40
C ALA A 141 -1.17 6.95 -4.52
N ILE A 142 -1.64 6.40 -3.40
CA ILE A 142 -2.51 7.14 -2.47
C ILE A 142 -1.76 8.29 -1.78
N ALA A 143 -0.49 8.10 -1.40
CA ALA A 143 0.33 9.20 -0.84
C ALA A 143 0.53 10.35 -1.85
N ILE A 144 0.65 10.04 -3.14
CA ILE A 144 0.70 11.06 -4.20
C ILE A 144 -0.67 11.76 -4.33
N ILE A 145 -1.76 10.99 -4.42
CA ILE A 145 -3.12 11.54 -4.57
C ILE A 145 -3.52 12.40 -3.38
N SER A 146 -3.05 12.08 -2.17
CA SER A 146 -3.35 12.84 -0.96
C SER A 146 -2.54 14.13 -0.81
N GLY A 147 -1.62 14.43 -1.74
CA GLY A 147 -0.70 15.57 -1.66
C GLY A 147 0.43 15.38 -0.64
N GLN A 148 0.56 14.21 -0.03
CA GLN A 148 1.60 13.93 0.97
C GLN A 148 3.01 13.87 0.35
N ARG A 149 3.07 13.77 -0.98
CA ARG A 149 4.29 13.84 -1.80
C ARG A 149 4.42 15.15 -2.56
N ASP A 150 3.55 16.12 -2.33
CA ASP A 150 3.64 17.40 -3.00
C ASP A 150 4.95 18.11 -2.58
N PRO A 151 5.68 18.73 -3.52
CA PRO A 151 6.88 19.46 -3.18
C PRO A 151 6.52 20.64 -2.27
N TYR A 152 7.35 20.90 -1.28
CA TYR A 152 7.23 22.12 -0.49
C TYR A 152 7.53 23.31 -1.39
N ILE A 153 6.58 24.23 -1.54
CA ILE A 153 6.79 25.50 -2.24
C ILE A 153 7.06 26.56 -1.17
N ASP A 154 8.32 26.95 -1.01
CA ASP A 154 8.67 28.14 -0.23
C ASP A 154 8.15 29.37 -0.98
N PHE A 155 7.29 30.16 -0.34
CA PHE A 155 6.84 31.48 -0.82
C PHE A 155 7.64 32.60 -0.18
#